data_AF-A0A9D7ZTV0-F1
#
_entry.id   AF-A0A9D7ZTV0-F1
#
_cell.length_a   1.000
_cell.length_b   1.000
_cell.length_c   1.000
_cell.angle_alpha   90.00
_cell.angle_beta   90.00
_cell.angle_gamma   90.00
#
_symmetry.space_group_name_H-M   'P 1'
#
loop_
_entity.id
_entity.type
_entity.pdbx_description
1 polymer ?
#
loop_
_entity_poly.entity_id
_entity_poly.type
_entity_poly.pdbx_seq_one_letter_code
_entity_poly.pdbx_strand_id
1 'polypeptide(L)'
;MTMKDPMSANSSCTSGSSVPSYLVMALSGLLGGVSMALFVAFLYTGLPSQINLGLNEPTSLYFNTLLCFLFFLQHSLMLRNGFRQWLSGFIPPIYLGALFSIFSGLFLLILMLFWQKSTSIHIEIDGAGYGVMRVLFFISMISFYFTIRSLRSFDPLGIRDISIHLKGKQTRGSIFTVRGTYQWVRHPLYFFSLLMIWANVSLTTDRLLFNGLWTVWIIIGTFLEERDLIASFGDEYRNYQRKVPMLIPYKWFPWANNKQ
;
A
#
# COMPACT_ATOMS: atom_id res chain seq x y z
N MET A 1 66.75 4.33 2.62
CA MET A 1 66.43 4.92 3.93
C MET A 1 64.92 4.94 4.07
N THR A 2 64.45 4.24 5.09
CA THR A 2 63.07 3.88 5.43
C THR A 2 62.14 5.04 5.74
N MET A 3 60.85 4.92 5.38
CA MET A 3 59.68 5.17 6.24
C MET A 3 58.40 4.91 5.42
N LYS A 4 57.83 3.70 5.49
CA LYS A 4 56.66 3.33 6.31
C LYS A 4 55.39 4.12 5.94
N ASP A 5 54.51 3.44 5.20
CA ASP A 5 53.08 3.67 5.23
C ASP A 5 52.57 3.71 6.68
N PRO A 6 51.54 4.52 6.93
CA PRO A 6 50.47 3.99 7.76
C PRO A 6 49.07 4.39 7.27
N MET A 7 48.14 3.47 7.55
CA MET A 7 46.70 3.67 7.71
C MET A 7 45.85 3.52 6.44
N SER A 8 45.67 2.24 6.07
CA SER A 8 44.33 1.74 5.79
C SER A 8 43.36 2.22 6.87
N ALA A 9 42.53 3.19 6.53
CA ALA A 9 41.39 3.54 7.36
C ALA A 9 40.45 2.33 7.38
N ASN A 10 40.50 1.58 8.48
CA ASN A 10 39.48 0.63 8.89
C ASN A 10 38.12 1.34 8.84
N SER A 11 37.39 1.16 7.76
CA SER A 11 35.94 1.22 7.82
C SER A 11 35.52 0.00 8.62
N SER A 12 35.40 0.18 9.94
CA SER A 12 34.66 -0.73 10.79
C SER A 12 33.25 -0.81 10.22
N CYS A 13 33.00 -1.82 9.39
CA CYS A 13 31.68 -2.39 9.23
C CYS A 13 31.26 -2.76 10.65
N THR A 14 30.49 -1.87 11.28
CA THR A 14 29.77 -2.20 12.49
C THR A 14 28.86 -3.35 12.10
N SER A 15 29.29 -4.56 12.44
CA SER A 15 28.45 -5.75 12.47
C SER A 15 27.42 -5.54 13.59
N GLY A 16 26.50 -4.60 13.37
CA GLY A 16 25.28 -4.52 14.15
C GLY A 16 24.63 -5.89 14.03
N SER A 17 24.34 -6.52 15.18
CA SER A 17 23.80 -7.88 15.23
C SER A 17 22.71 -8.05 14.17
N SER A 18 22.85 -9.08 13.34
CA SER A 18 21.94 -9.34 12.21
C SER A 18 20.55 -9.79 12.68
N VAL A 19 20.43 -10.18 13.96
CA VAL A 19 19.22 -10.73 14.59
C VAL A 19 18.05 -9.74 14.60
N PRO A 20 18.19 -8.48 15.08
CA PRO A 20 17.15 -7.45 14.94
C PRO A 20 16.64 -7.26 13.51
N SER A 21 17.54 -7.27 12.51
CA SER A 21 17.17 -7.07 11.11
C SER A 21 16.32 -8.22 10.57
N TYR A 22 16.71 -9.48 10.84
CA TYR A 22 15.92 -10.64 10.45
C TYR A 22 14.57 -10.71 11.16
N LEU A 23 14.51 -10.34 12.45
CA LEU A 23 13.26 -10.30 13.21
C LEU A 23 12.29 -9.26 12.64
N VAL A 24 12.77 -8.06 12.31
CA VAL A 24 11.94 -7.01 11.68
C VAL A 24 11.45 -7.45 10.31
N MET A 25 12.29 -8.10 9.50
CA MET A 25 11.87 -8.65 8.20
C MET A 25 10.80 -9.73 8.36
N ALA A 26 10.96 -10.63 9.34
CA ALA A 26 9.98 -11.67 9.63
C ALA A 26 8.64 -11.09 10.09
N LEU A 27 8.67 -10.10 11.00
CA LEU A 27 7.47 -9.41 11.46
C LEU A 27 6.77 -8.65 10.34
N SER A 28 7.50 -7.99 9.45
CA SER A 28 6.91 -7.32 8.29
C SER A 28 6.29 -8.32 7.31
N GLY A 29 6.98 -9.43 7.02
CA GLY A 29 6.42 -10.50 6.20
C GLY A 29 5.16 -11.11 6.79
N LEU A 30 5.16 -11.34 8.11
CA LEU A 30 4.02 -11.88 8.85
C LEU A 30 2.87 -10.86 8.91
N LEU A 31 3.06 -9.73 9.60
CA LEU A 31 1.98 -8.77 9.82
C LEU A 31 1.58 -8.04 8.55
N GLY A 32 2.53 -7.57 7.73
CA GLY A 32 2.24 -6.88 6.48
C GLY A 32 1.72 -7.81 5.39
N GLY A 33 2.43 -8.93 5.15
CA GLY A 33 2.06 -9.88 4.09
C GLY A 33 0.76 -10.63 4.38
N VAL A 34 0.60 -11.19 5.58
CA VAL A 34 -0.60 -11.95 5.94
C VAL A 34 -1.82 -11.04 6.03
N SER A 35 -1.70 -9.83 6.61
CA SER A 35 -2.84 -8.90 6.65
C SER A 35 -3.29 -8.50 5.26
N MET A 36 -2.39 -8.29 4.30
CA MET A 36 -2.74 -8.00 2.92
C MET A 36 -3.50 -9.16 2.25
N ALA A 37 -3.05 -10.41 2.47
CA ALA A 37 -3.76 -11.59 1.96
C ALA A 37 -5.15 -11.75 2.60
N LEU A 38 -5.25 -11.55 3.91
CA LEU A 38 -6.51 -11.54 4.64
C LEU A 38 -7.43 -10.40 4.17
N PHE A 39 -6.87 -9.26 3.77
CA PHE A 39 -7.63 -8.14 3.24
C PHE A 39 -8.27 -8.47 1.90
N VAL A 40 -7.54 -9.14 0.99
CA VAL A 40 -8.14 -9.65 -0.25
C VAL A 40 -9.28 -10.62 0.04
N ALA A 41 -9.11 -11.54 1.01
CA ALA A 41 -10.19 -12.44 1.44
C ALA A 41 -11.37 -11.67 2.06
N PHE A 42 -11.09 -10.65 2.86
CA PHE A 42 -12.10 -9.77 3.45
C PHE A 42 -12.90 -9.01 2.39
N LEU A 43 -12.28 -8.56 1.30
CA LEU A 43 -12.99 -7.93 0.17
C LEU A 43 -13.84 -8.95 -0.60
N TYR A 44 -13.35 -10.19 -0.77
CA TYR A 44 -14.03 -11.22 -1.56
C TYR A 44 -15.28 -11.80 -0.89
N THR A 45 -15.17 -12.18 0.39
CA THR A 45 -16.25 -12.85 1.16
C THR A 45 -16.49 -12.23 2.53
N GLY A 46 -15.59 -11.35 2.98
CA GLY A 46 -15.46 -11.04 4.41
C GLY A 46 -14.67 -12.12 5.14
N LEU A 47 -14.38 -11.88 6.41
CA LEU A 47 -13.76 -12.90 7.25
C LEU A 47 -14.83 -13.82 7.87
N PRO A 48 -14.55 -15.13 7.99
CA PRO A 48 -15.49 -16.11 8.55
C PRO A 48 -15.69 -15.91 10.06
N SER A 49 -14.63 -15.56 10.80
CA SER A 49 -14.67 -15.35 12.25
C SER A 49 -14.24 -13.93 12.60
N GLN A 50 -15.21 -13.06 12.86
CA GLN A 50 -14.98 -11.70 13.36
C GLN A 50 -15.45 -11.61 14.80
N ILE A 51 -14.79 -10.77 15.58
CA ILE A 51 -15.18 -10.52 16.97
C ILE A 51 -16.47 -9.70 16.92
N ASN A 52 -17.59 -10.36 17.18
CA ASN A 52 -18.89 -9.72 17.28
C ASN A 52 -19.04 -9.13 18.69
N LEU A 53 -19.21 -7.81 18.77
CA LEU A 53 -19.33 -7.09 20.03
C LEU A 53 -20.79 -7.01 20.52
N GLY A 54 -21.75 -7.57 19.77
CA GLY A 54 -23.17 -7.53 20.13
C GLY A 54 -23.78 -6.12 20.08
N LEU A 55 -23.17 -5.23 19.29
CA LEU A 55 -23.60 -3.83 19.17
C LEU A 55 -24.86 -3.72 18.30
N ASN A 56 -25.71 -2.73 18.58
CA ASN A 56 -26.80 -2.41 17.65
C ASN A 56 -26.25 -1.87 16.32
N GLU A 57 -27.09 -1.85 15.28
CA GLU A 57 -26.64 -1.50 13.92
C GLU A 57 -26.03 -0.08 13.83
N PRO A 58 -26.65 0.99 14.38
CA PRO A 58 -26.04 2.32 14.30
C PRO A 58 -24.66 2.39 14.98
N THR A 59 -24.51 1.78 16.17
CA THR A 59 -23.22 1.78 16.89
C THR A 59 -22.19 0.95 16.16
N SER A 60 -22.59 -0.15 15.51
CA SER A 60 -21.72 -0.94 14.65
C SER A 60 -21.16 -0.13 13.49
N LEU A 61 -21.99 0.69 12.82
CA LEU A 61 -21.56 1.56 11.72
C LEU A 61 -20.62 2.67 12.21
N TYR A 62 -20.90 3.30 13.35
CA TYR A 62 -20.00 4.27 13.95
C TYR A 62 -18.65 3.65 14.32
N PHE A 63 -18.67 2.45 14.91
CA PHE A 63 -17.46 1.72 15.27
C PHE A 63 -16.63 1.34 14.04
N ASN A 64 -17.26 0.82 12.99
CA ASN A 64 -16.61 0.53 11.71
C ASN A 64 -16.01 1.79 11.06
N THR A 65 -16.70 2.92 11.17
CA THR A 65 -16.20 4.21 10.70
C THR A 65 -14.93 4.60 11.45
N LEU A 66 -14.93 4.50 12.78
CA LEU A 66 -13.74 4.75 13.61
C LEU A 66 -12.59 3.80 13.25
N LEU A 67 -12.85 2.51 13.02
CA LEU A 67 -11.83 1.55 12.57
C LEU A 67 -11.21 1.97 11.23
N CYS A 68 -12.03 2.40 10.26
CA CYS A 68 -11.53 2.91 8.98
C CYS A 68 -10.65 4.14 9.18
N PHE A 69 -11.13 5.15 9.93
CA PHE A 69 -10.35 6.36 10.18
C PHE A 69 -9.05 6.09 10.93
N LEU A 70 -9.06 5.15 11.88
CA LEU A 70 -7.88 4.73 12.61
C LEU A 70 -6.81 4.16 11.66
N PHE A 71 -7.21 3.27 10.76
CA PHE A 71 -6.33 2.75 9.72
C PHE A 71 -5.87 3.84 8.75
N PHE A 72 -6.79 4.67 8.24
CA PHE A 72 -6.47 5.74 7.29
C PHE A 72 -5.48 6.74 7.86
N LEU A 73 -5.68 7.17 9.11
CA LEU A 73 -4.81 8.11 9.80
C LEU A 73 -3.42 7.51 9.96
N GLN A 74 -3.32 6.29 10.49
CA GLN A 74 -2.04 5.61 10.68
C GLN A 74 -1.31 5.43 9.34
N HIS A 75 -1.98 4.88 8.33
CA HIS A 75 -1.38 4.61 7.02
C HIS A 75 -0.91 5.89 6.34
N SER A 76 -1.76 6.91 6.31
CA SER A 76 -1.46 8.17 5.61
C SER A 76 -0.38 8.97 6.32
N LEU A 77 -0.36 8.98 7.65
CA LEU A 77 0.63 9.70 8.44
C LEU A 77 2.04 9.13 8.25
N MET A 78 2.19 7.81 8.30
CA MET A 78 3.49 7.15 8.17
C MET A 78 4.09 7.24 6.75
N LEU A 79 3.26 7.56 5.74
CA LEU A 79 3.73 7.85 4.40
C LEU A 79 4.26 9.29 4.24
N ARG A 80 3.92 10.21 5.15
CA ARG A 80 4.36 11.61 5.01
C ARG A 80 5.85 11.77 5.30
N ASN A 81 6.51 12.55 4.46
CA ASN A 81 7.93 12.86 4.58
C ASN A 81 8.29 13.47 5.95
N GLY A 82 7.45 14.35 6.50
CA GLY A 82 7.68 14.94 7.83
C GLY A 82 7.68 13.90 8.95
N PHE A 83 6.74 12.95 8.93
CA PHE A 83 6.70 11.88 9.92
C PHE A 83 7.88 10.92 9.77
N ARG A 84 8.25 10.58 8.52
CA ARG A 84 9.43 9.74 8.24
C ARG A 84 10.72 10.39 8.71
N GLN A 85 10.88 11.70 8.52
CA GLN A 85 12.03 12.47 9.03
C GLN A 85 12.06 12.49 10.55
N TRP A 86 10.92 12.75 11.20
CA TRP A 86 10.81 12.69 12.66
C TRP A 86 11.19 11.31 13.20
N LEU A 87 10.66 10.22 12.62
CA LEU A 87 10.96 8.86 13.05
C LEU A 87 12.42 8.46 12.78
N SER A 88 13.04 9.02 11.74
CA SER A 88 14.46 8.80 11.44
C SER A 88 15.42 9.35 12.50
N GLY A 89 14.96 10.26 13.35
CA GLY A 89 15.72 10.72 14.52
C GLY A 89 15.83 9.67 15.63
N PHE A 90 14.91 8.70 15.66
CA PHE A 90 14.86 7.63 16.67
C PHE A 90 15.30 6.28 16.13
N ILE A 91 15.00 6.00 14.85
CA ILE A 91 15.19 4.68 14.24
C ILE A 91 15.97 4.84 12.93
N PRO A 92 16.98 3.98 12.65
CA PRO A 92 17.70 4.01 11.39
C PRO A 92 16.78 3.97 10.16
N PRO A 93 17.00 4.82 9.14
CA PRO A 93 16.14 4.91 7.95
C PRO A 93 15.86 3.58 7.25
N ILE A 94 16.79 2.62 7.34
CA ILE A 94 16.68 1.27 6.77
C ILE A 94 15.47 0.48 7.29
N TYR A 95 14.96 0.78 8.49
CA TYR A 95 13.84 0.07 9.12
C TYR A 95 12.48 0.75 8.90
N LEU A 96 12.45 2.00 8.39
CA LEU A 96 11.23 2.78 8.30
C LEU A 96 10.18 2.12 7.40
N GLY A 97 10.60 1.50 6.29
CA GLY A 97 9.71 0.77 5.40
C GLY A 97 9.07 -0.46 6.06
N ALA A 98 9.89 -1.27 6.76
CA ALA A 98 9.41 -2.47 7.44
C ALA A 98 8.49 -2.12 8.62
N LEU A 99 8.82 -1.08 9.39
CA LEU A 99 7.95 -0.58 10.46
C LEU A 99 6.61 -0.08 9.90
N PHE A 100 6.63 0.68 8.81
CA PHE A 100 5.41 1.07 8.12
C PHE A 100 4.55 -0.13 7.74
N SER A 101 5.15 -1.19 7.19
CA SER A 101 4.47 -2.42 6.82
C SER A 101 3.89 -3.16 8.04
N ILE A 102 4.65 -3.26 9.13
CA ILE A 102 4.23 -3.89 10.40
C ILE A 102 3.02 -3.17 10.99
N PHE A 103 3.13 -1.85 11.20
CA PHE A 103 2.06 -1.07 11.80
C PHE A 103 0.83 -1.03 10.89
N SER A 104 1.00 -0.79 9.58
CA SER A 104 -0.13 -0.80 8.66
C SER A 104 -0.82 -2.16 8.63
N GLY A 105 -0.06 -3.26 8.64
CA GLY A 105 -0.60 -4.61 8.69
C GLY A 105 -1.34 -4.91 10.00
N LEU A 106 -0.83 -4.43 11.13
CA LEU A 106 -1.48 -4.55 12.43
C LEU A 106 -2.82 -3.80 12.46
N PHE A 107 -2.84 -2.54 12.05
CA PHE A 107 -4.08 -1.74 12.05
C PHE A 107 -5.10 -2.27 11.04
N LEU A 108 -4.65 -2.78 9.89
CA LEU A 108 -5.51 -3.45 8.93
C LEU A 108 -6.11 -4.74 9.51
N LEU A 109 -5.31 -5.53 10.23
CA LEU A 109 -5.77 -6.73 10.91
C LEU A 109 -6.80 -6.41 12.01
N ILE A 110 -6.55 -5.36 12.81
CA ILE A 110 -7.53 -4.85 13.80
C ILE A 110 -8.84 -4.49 13.11
N LEU A 111 -8.77 -3.71 12.01
CA LEU A 111 -9.96 -3.32 11.23
C LEU A 111 -10.74 -4.55 10.79
N MET A 112 -10.10 -5.57 10.22
CA MET A 112 -10.78 -6.74 9.70
C MET A 112 -11.36 -7.65 10.79
N LEU A 113 -10.63 -7.86 11.89
CA LEU A 113 -11.06 -8.73 12.99
C LEU A 113 -12.22 -8.14 13.79
N PHE A 114 -12.21 -6.82 14.00
CA PHE A 114 -13.23 -6.10 14.75
C PHE A 114 -14.32 -5.50 13.86
N TRP A 115 -14.33 -5.81 12.56
CA TRP A 115 -15.39 -5.33 11.65
C TRP A 115 -16.75 -5.92 12.03
N GLN A 116 -17.73 -5.05 12.27
CA GLN A 116 -19.09 -5.44 12.63
C GLN A 116 -19.96 -5.54 11.37
N LYS A 117 -20.41 -6.75 11.00
CA LYS A 117 -21.28 -6.98 9.83
C LYS A 117 -22.68 -6.42 10.08
N SER A 118 -23.27 -5.77 9.08
CA SER A 118 -24.69 -5.42 9.08
C SER A 118 -25.52 -6.56 8.50
N THR A 119 -26.74 -6.73 9.03
CA THR A 119 -27.75 -7.67 8.52
C THR A 119 -28.56 -7.09 7.36
N SER A 120 -28.48 -5.79 7.13
CA SER A 120 -29.28 -5.06 6.16
C SER A 120 -28.63 -5.14 4.77
N ILE A 121 -29.21 -5.96 3.89
CA ILE A 121 -28.79 -6.14 2.49
C ILE A 121 -29.58 -5.16 1.62
N HIS A 122 -28.88 -4.31 0.85
CA HIS A 122 -29.53 -3.35 -0.07
C HIS A 122 -29.55 -3.85 -1.51
N ILE A 123 -28.45 -4.45 -1.96
CA ILE A 123 -28.31 -4.98 -3.32
C ILE A 123 -27.65 -6.35 -3.24
N GLU A 124 -28.26 -7.32 -3.90
CA GLU A 124 -27.73 -8.66 -4.09
C GLU A 124 -27.68 -8.95 -5.59
N ILE A 125 -26.50 -9.31 -6.10
CA ILE A 125 -26.25 -9.53 -7.52
C ILE A 125 -26.26 -11.03 -7.80
N ASP A 126 -27.29 -11.49 -8.51
CA ASP A 126 -27.49 -12.91 -8.82
C ASP A 126 -27.23 -13.27 -10.30
N GLY A 127 -27.26 -14.58 -10.57
CA GLY A 127 -27.20 -15.13 -11.93
C GLY A 127 -25.92 -14.74 -12.69
N ALA A 128 -26.08 -14.25 -13.92
CA ALA A 128 -24.93 -13.84 -14.75
C ALA A 128 -24.14 -12.66 -14.14
N GLY A 129 -24.83 -11.76 -13.41
CA GLY A 129 -24.21 -10.61 -12.74
C GLY A 129 -23.20 -11.05 -11.68
N TYR A 130 -23.49 -12.11 -10.94
CA TYR A 130 -22.58 -12.72 -9.98
C TYR A 130 -21.25 -13.08 -10.66
N GLY A 131 -21.32 -13.79 -11.78
CA GLY A 131 -20.16 -14.22 -12.55
C GLY A 131 -19.32 -13.03 -13.03
N VAL A 132 -19.97 -11.99 -13.56
CA VAL A 132 -19.29 -10.76 -14.02
C VAL A 132 -18.53 -10.09 -12.87
N MET A 133 -19.16 -9.93 -11.69
CA MET A 133 -18.51 -9.30 -10.53
C MET A 133 -17.32 -10.12 -10.02
N ARG A 134 -17.42 -11.45 -10.00
CA ARG A 134 -16.31 -12.33 -9.60
C ARG A 134 -15.15 -12.28 -10.60
N VAL A 135 -15.43 -12.31 -11.90
CA VAL A 135 -14.42 -12.16 -12.94
C VAL A 135 -13.73 -10.80 -12.82
N LEU A 136 -14.50 -9.73 -12.62
CA LEU A 136 -13.96 -8.38 -12.40
C LEU A 136 -13.03 -8.34 -11.18
N PHE A 137 -13.42 -8.96 -10.07
CA PHE A 137 -12.59 -9.05 -8.86
C PHE A 137 -11.25 -9.73 -9.14
N PHE A 138 -11.26 -10.92 -9.76
CA PHE A 138 -10.03 -11.67 -10.04
C PHE A 138 -9.14 -11.00 -11.08
N ILE A 139 -9.71 -10.42 -12.14
CA ILE A 139 -8.94 -9.63 -13.12
C ILE A 139 -8.28 -8.44 -12.44
N SER A 140 -8.99 -7.75 -11.54
CA SER A 140 -8.44 -6.62 -10.79
C SER A 140 -7.32 -7.05 -9.86
N MET A 141 -7.48 -8.16 -9.14
CA MET A 141 -6.44 -8.74 -8.27
C MET A 141 -5.18 -9.13 -9.06
N ILE A 142 -5.34 -9.80 -10.21
CA ILE A 142 -4.23 -10.19 -11.08
C ILE A 142 -3.52 -8.95 -11.63
N SER A 143 -4.28 -7.95 -12.09
CA SER A 143 -3.74 -6.70 -12.65
C SER A 143 -3.01 -5.87 -11.59
N PHE A 144 -3.52 -5.85 -10.36
CA PHE A 144 -2.86 -5.24 -9.20
C PHE A 144 -1.51 -5.90 -8.93
N TYR A 145 -1.46 -7.25 -8.90
CA TYR A 145 -0.21 -7.99 -8.73
C TYR A 145 0.82 -7.69 -9.82
N PHE A 146 0.42 -7.71 -11.10
CA PHE A 146 1.32 -7.37 -12.21
C PHE A 146 1.78 -5.91 -12.18
N THR A 147 0.91 -4.98 -11.74
CA THR A 147 1.26 -3.57 -11.56
C THR A 147 2.36 -3.42 -10.50
N ILE A 148 2.21 -4.07 -9.34
CA ILE A 148 3.27 -4.11 -8.31
C ILE A 148 4.58 -4.66 -8.88
N ARG A 149 4.50 -5.78 -9.63
CA ARG A 149 5.67 -6.43 -10.23
C ARG A 149 6.40 -5.52 -11.24
N SER A 150 5.66 -4.65 -11.93
CA SER A 150 6.21 -3.71 -12.91
C SER A 150 7.05 -2.59 -12.27
N LEU A 151 6.74 -2.25 -11.01
CA LEU A 151 7.50 -1.30 -10.22
C LEU A 151 8.73 -2.00 -9.61
N ARG A 152 9.82 -2.05 -10.37
CA ARG A 152 11.09 -2.68 -9.91
C ARG A 152 11.62 -2.14 -8.59
N SER A 153 11.23 -0.92 -8.18
CA SER A 153 11.68 -0.27 -6.95
C SER A 153 10.63 -0.28 -5.83
N PHE A 154 9.40 -0.74 -6.08
CA PHE A 154 8.36 -0.75 -5.06
C PHE A 154 8.59 -1.89 -4.08
N ASP A 155 8.65 -1.54 -2.80
CA ASP A 155 8.88 -2.48 -1.71
C ASP A 155 7.76 -2.32 -0.67
N PRO A 156 6.61 -2.99 -0.85
CA PRO A 156 5.45 -2.85 0.03
C PRO A 156 5.72 -3.36 1.45
N LEU A 157 6.74 -4.22 1.62
CA LEU A 157 7.13 -4.75 2.92
C LEU A 157 8.32 -3.99 3.53
N GLY A 158 9.02 -3.14 2.78
CA GLY A 158 10.21 -2.44 3.30
C GLY A 158 11.36 -3.37 3.69
N ILE A 159 11.40 -4.59 3.14
CA ILE A 159 12.38 -5.63 3.44
C ILE A 159 13.65 -5.47 2.59
N ARG A 160 13.55 -4.81 1.44
CA ARG A 160 14.62 -4.67 0.46
C ARG A 160 15.76 -3.82 0.99
N ASP A 161 15.48 -2.69 1.62
CA ASP A 161 16.51 -1.78 2.14
C ASP A 161 17.34 -2.47 3.24
N ILE A 162 16.68 -3.22 4.12
CA ILE A 162 17.32 -4.07 5.13
C ILE A 162 18.19 -5.15 4.45
N SER A 163 17.65 -5.82 3.44
CA SER A 163 18.38 -6.88 2.71
C SER A 163 19.60 -6.36 1.94
N ILE A 164 19.52 -5.15 1.38
CA ILE A 164 20.62 -4.45 0.70
C ILE A 164 21.70 -4.05 1.72
N HIS A 165 21.28 -3.52 2.86
CA HIS A 165 22.17 -3.13 3.96
C HIS A 165 22.93 -4.34 4.55
N LEU A 166 22.23 -5.46 4.81
CA LEU A 166 22.84 -6.71 5.28
C LEU A 166 23.87 -7.28 4.28
N LYS A 167 23.72 -6.98 2.98
CA LYS A 167 24.67 -7.37 1.93
C LYS A 167 25.80 -6.36 1.72
N GLY A 168 25.90 -5.34 2.58
CA GLY A 168 26.93 -4.29 2.49
C GLY A 168 26.79 -3.38 1.27
N LYS A 169 25.61 -3.34 0.62
CA LYS A 169 25.36 -2.53 -0.56
C LYS A 169 24.66 -1.22 -0.16
N GLN A 170 24.90 -0.15 -0.92
CA GLN A 170 24.18 1.11 -0.73
C GLN A 170 22.86 1.10 -1.51
N THR A 171 21.83 1.69 -0.92
CA THR A 171 20.54 1.92 -1.58
C THR A 171 20.70 3.00 -2.64
N ARG A 172 20.23 2.74 -3.87
CA ARG A 172 20.23 3.74 -4.95
C ARG A 172 19.01 4.64 -4.79
N GLY A 173 19.18 5.93 -5.05
CA GLY A 173 18.09 6.90 -5.06
C GLY A 173 16.99 6.53 -6.07
N SER A 174 15.76 6.98 -5.78
CA SER A 174 14.61 6.79 -6.66
C SER A 174 14.76 7.63 -7.92
N ILE A 175 14.75 6.99 -9.09
CA ILE A 175 14.69 7.66 -10.39
C ILE A 175 13.23 7.63 -10.85
N PHE A 176 12.70 8.77 -11.29
CA PHE A 176 11.36 8.82 -11.89
C PHE A 176 11.33 7.95 -13.14
N THR A 177 10.54 6.88 -13.09
CA THR A 177 10.37 5.98 -14.23
C THR A 177 8.91 5.56 -14.33
N VAL A 178 8.37 5.69 -15.54
CA VAL A 178 6.99 5.26 -15.84
C VAL A 178 7.07 4.05 -16.75
N ARG A 179 6.51 2.93 -16.28
CA ARG A 179 6.54 1.65 -16.98
C ARG A 179 5.25 0.87 -16.72
N GLY A 180 4.91 -0.05 -17.62
CA GLY A 180 3.75 -0.92 -17.46
C GLY A 180 2.43 -0.16 -17.42
N THR A 181 1.57 -0.50 -16.47
CA THR A 181 0.22 0.07 -16.34
C THR A 181 0.22 1.57 -16.01
N TYR A 182 1.33 2.11 -15.48
CA TYR A 182 1.52 3.54 -15.27
C TYR A 182 1.53 4.36 -16.57
N GLN A 183 1.73 3.73 -17.73
CA GLN A 183 1.62 4.43 -19.02
C GLN A 183 0.17 4.77 -19.39
N TRP A 184 -0.81 4.09 -18.80
CA TRP A 184 -2.23 4.21 -19.12
C TRP A 184 -2.98 5.10 -18.12
N VAL A 185 -2.59 5.02 -16.86
CA VAL A 185 -3.21 5.75 -15.76
C VAL A 185 -2.14 6.04 -14.70
N ARG A 186 -2.23 7.18 -14.01
CA ARG A 186 -1.22 7.59 -13.04
C ARG A 186 -1.21 6.75 -11.78
N HIS A 187 -2.38 6.26 -11.38
CA HIS A 187 -2.58 5.50 -10.14
C HIS A 187 -3.23 4.13 -10.41
N PRO A 188 -2.57 3.22 -11.14
CA PRO A 188 -3.15 1.93 -11.51
C PRO A 188 -3.42 1.04 -10.29
N LEU A 189 -2.58 1.09 -9.25
CA LEU A 189 -2.81 0.35 -8.01
C LEU A 189 -4.12 0.78 -7.35
N TYR A 190 -4.36 2.08 -7.22
CA TYR A 190 -5.61 2.60 -6.66
C TYR A 190 -6.81 2.27 -7.53
N PHE A 191 -6.70 2.33 -8.85
CA PHE A 191 -7.76 1.91 -9.76
C PHE A 191 -8.17 0.45 -9.54
N PHE A 192 -7.21 -0.49 -9.55
CA PHE A 192 -7.51 -1.91 -9.33
C PHE A 192 -7.98 -2.20 -7.91
N SER A 193 -7.50 -1.47 -6.89
CA SER A 193 -8.04 -1.56 -5.53
C SER A 193 -9.50 -1.14 -5.48
N LEU A 194 -9.87 -0.03 -6.11
CA LEU A 194 -11.27 0.42 -6.18
C LEU A 194 -12.15 -0.60 -6.90
N LEU A 195 -11.67 -1.18 -8.01
CA LEU A 195 -12.40 -2.25 -8.69
C LEU A 195 -12.63 -3.45 -7.77
N MET A 196 -11.62 -3.89 -7.01
CA MET A 196 -11.78 -4.99 -6.05
C MET A 196 -12.78 -4.65 -4.93
N ILE A 197 -12.75 -3.42 -4.42
CA ILE A 197 -13.66 -2.95 -3.36
C ILE A 197 -15.11 -2.95 -3.84
N TRP A 198 -15.34 -2.49 -5.07
CA TRP A 198 -16.67 -2.38 -5.66
C TRP A 198 -17.17 -3.68 -6.32
N ALA A 199 -16.29 -4.65 -6.61
CA ALA A 199 -16.63 -5.96 -7.16
C ALA A 199 -17.30 -6.92 -6.15
N ASN A 200 -17.98 -6.38 -5.14
CA ASN A 200 -18.75 -7.15 -4.17
C ASN A 200 -20.13 -7.51 -4.75
N VAL A 201 -20.56 -8.74 -4.49
CA VAL A 201 -21.83 -9.31 -4.97
C VAL A 201 -23.00 -8.93 -4.06
N SER A 202 -22.73 -8.70 -2.76
CA SER A 202 -23.75 -8.30 -1.78
C SER A 202 -23.33 -6.99 -1.12
N LEU A 203 -24.14 -5.95 -1.32
CA LEU A 203 -23.94 -4.61 -0.76
C LEU A 203 -24.84 -4.43 0.46
N THR A 204 -24.33 -4.87 1.61
CA THR A 204 -24.91 -4.55 2.92
C THR A 204 -24.57 -3.12 3.34
N THR A 205 -25.26 -2.58 4.36
CA THR A 205 -25.00 -1.23 4.88
C THR A 205 -23.52 -1.03 5.26
N ASP A 206 -22.92 -2.01 5.94
CA ASP A 206 -21.51 -1.93 6.34
C ASP A 206 -20.57 -1.96 5.13
N ARG A 207 -20.89 -2.73 4.08
CA ARG A 207 -20.09 -2.77 2.85
C ARG A 207 -20.19 -1.48 2.06
N LEU A 208 -21.37 -0.87 1.97
CA LEU A 208 -21.53 0.43 1.34
C LEU A 208 -20.74 1.52 2.09
N LEU A 209 -20.81 1.50 3.42
CA LEU A 209 -20.00 2.39 4.28
C LEU A 209 -18.51 2.19 4.00
N PHE A 210 -18.03 0.95 4.03
CA PHE A 210 -16.64 0.60 3.71
C PHE A 210 -16.25 1.13 2.33
N ASN A 211 -17.02 0.80 1.29
CA ASN A 211 -16.74 1.18 -0.09
C ASN A 211 -16.67 2.70 -0.25
N GLY A 212 -17.62 3.44 0.34
CA GLY A 212 -17.64 4.90 0.32
C GLY A 212 -16.43 5.51 1.01
N LEU A 213 -16.16 5.11 2.27
CA LEU A 213 -15.04 5.63 3.05
C LEU A 213 -13.68 5.36 2.39
N TRP A 214 -13.45 4.14 1.92
CA TRP A 214 -12.21 3.77 1.25
C TRP A 214 -12.05 4.47 -0.10
N THR A 215 -13.14 4.68 -0.85
CA THR A 215 -13.09 5.44 -2.11
C THR A 215 -12.67 6.89 -1.86
N VAL A 216 -13.31 7.56 -0.90
CA VAL A 216 -12.96 8.95 -0.53
C VAL A 216 -11.51 9.03 -0.05
N TRP A 217 -11.08 8.10 0.80
CA TRP A 217 -9.72 8.06 1.31
C TRP A 217 -8.68 7.85 0.19
N ILE A 218 -8.92 6.91 -0.73
CA ILE A 218 -8.04 6.68 -1.90
C ILE A 218 -7.95 7.93 -2.76
N ILE A 219 -9.07 8.61 -3.03
CA ILE A 219 -9.10 9.85 -3.80
C ILE A 219 -8.27 10.93 -3.11
N ILE A 220 -8.45 11.16 -1.81
CA ILE A 220 -7.63 12.10 -1.04
C ILE A 220 -6.16 11.72 -1.10
N GLY A 221 -5.85 10.42 -0.95
CA GLY A 221 -4.51 9.86 -1.07
C GLY A 221 -3.86 10.21 -2.40
N THR A 222 -4.57 10.07 -3.52
CA THR A 222 -4.06 10.41 -4.86
C THR A 222 -3.61 11.87 -4.95
N PHE A 223 -4.42 12.82 -4.49
CA PHE A 223 -4.07 14.25 -4.55
C PHE A 223 -2.85 14.58 -3.70
N LEU A 224 -2.77 13.99 -2.51
CA LEU A 224 -1.63 14.20 -1.62
C LEU A 224 -0.35 13.54 -2.16
N GLU A 225 -0.45 12.37 -2.77
CA GLU A 225 0.68 11.70 -3.42
C GLU A 225 1.17 12.50 -4.64
N GLU A 226 0.26 12.99 -5.49
CA GLU A 226 0.63 13.83 -6.64
C GLU A 226 1.34 15.10 -6.19
N ARG A 227 0.92 15.72 -5.08
CA ARG A 227 1.61 16.90 -4.53
C ARG A 227 3.05 16.57 -4.11
N ASP A 228 3.26 15.42 -3.46
CA ASP A 228 4.59 14.99 -3.00
C ASP A 228 5.49 14.59 -4.20
N LEU A 229 4.90 14.00 -5.25
CA LEU A 229 5.59 13.68 -6.51
C LEU A 229 5.98 14.94 -7.29
N ILE A 230 5.12 15.97 -7.33
CA ILE A 230 5.46 17.28 -7.90
C ILE A 230 6.61 17.91 -7.12
N ALA A 231 6.59 17.84 -5.78
CA ALA A 231 7.66 18.40 -4.96
C ALA A 231 9.01 17.68 -5.18
N SER A 232 8.97 16.39 -5.50
CA SER A 232 10.17 15.56 -5.69
C SER A 232 10.72 15.57 -7.12
N PHE A 233 9.85 15.63 -8.14
CA PHE A 233 10.22 15.47 -9.55
C PHE A 233 9.89 16.69 -10.44
N GLY A 234 9.27 17.73 -9.88
CA GLY A 234 9.04 19.00 -10.55
C GLY A 234 8.29 18.88 -11.88
N ASP A 235 8.82 19.54 -12.91
CA ASP A 235 8.19 19.64 -14.24
C ASP A 235 8.10 18.31 -14.98
N GLU A 236 8.97 17.34 -14.68
CA GLU A 236 8.92 16.02 -15.29
C GLU A 236 7.59 15.32 -14.95
N TYR A 237 7.19 15.38 -13.67
CA TYR A 237 5.91 14.84 -13.22
C TYR A 237 4.72 15.66 -13.74
N ARG A 238 4.84 17.00 -13.80
CA ARG A 238 3.78 17.85 -14.37
C ARG A 238 3.50 17.55 -15.84
N ASN A 239 4.54 17.26 -16.62
CA ASN A 239 4.38 16.86 -18.02
C ASN A 239 3.66 15.51 -18.14
N TYR A 240 4.00 14.56 -17.26
CA TYR A 240 3.31 13.27 -17.16
C TYR A 240 1.83 13.45 -16.77
N GLN A 241 1.51 14.31 -15.80
CA GLN A 241 0.12 14.62 -15.40
C GLN A 241 -0.75 15.16 -16.54
N ARG A 242 -0.20 15.97 -17.44
CA ARG A 242 -0.94 16.48 -18.60
C ARG A 242 -1.31 15.38 -19.60
N LYS A 243 -0.51 14.32 -19.67
CA LYS A 243 -0.62 13.27 -20.71
C LYS A 243 -1.37 12.04 -20.24
N VAL A 244 -1.24 11.65 -18.98
CA VAL A 244 -1.80 10.39 -18.45
C VAL A 244 -2.93 10.70 -17.46
N PRO A 245 -4.11 10.07 -17.59
CA PRO A 245 -5.25 10.31 -16.69
C PRO A 245 -5.00 9.81 -15.26
N MET A 246 -5.68 10.40 -14.28
CA MET A 246 -5.41 10.15 -12.85
C MET A 246 -5.76 8.73 -12.37
N LEU A 247 -7.03 8.34 -12.51
CA LEU A 247 -7.57 7.08 -11.96
C LEU A 247 -8.25 6.20 -13.01
N ILE A 248 -9.03 6.78 -13.94
CA ILE A 248 -9.76 6.00 -14.95
C ILE A 248 -8.97 5.98 -16.26
N PRO A 249 -8.58 4.80 -16.79
CA PRO A 249 -7.83 4.68 -18.04
C PRO A 249 -8.76 4.85 -19.25
N TYR A 250 -9.17 6.08 -19.56
CA TYR A 250 -10.02 6.37 -20.72
C TYR A 250 -9.24 6.56 -22.04
N LYS A 251 -7.90 6.60 -21.98
CA LYS A 251 -7.04 6.76 -23.16
C LYS A 251 -6.62 5.39 -23.68
N TRP A 252 -6.85 5.16 -24.97
CA TRP A 252 -6.55 3.89 -25.64
C TRP A 252 -5.08 3.71 -26.02
N PHE A 253 -4.29 4.80 -26.01
CA PHE A 253 -2.87 4.75 -26.34
C PHE A 253 -2.03 5.02 -25.09
N PRO A 254 -1.11 4.10 -24.73
CA PRO A 254 -0.22 4.30 -23.60
C PRO A 254 0.73 5.45 -23.86
N TRP A 255 1.06 6.19 -22.81
CA TRP A 255 2.13 7.16 -22.89
C TRP A 255 3.48 6.47 -23.10
N ALA A 256 4.06 6.67 -24.29
CA ALA A 256 5.45 6.36 -24.56
C ALA A 256 6.32 7.54 -24.10
N ASN A 257 7.11 7.35 -23.04
CA ASN A 257 8.17 8.28 -22.72
C ASN A 257 9.29 8.08 -23.75
N ASN A 258 9.35 8.93 -24.77
CA ASN A 258 10.49 8.97 -25.70
C ASN A 258 11.71 9.59 -24.99
N LYS A 259 12.26 8.88 -24.03
CA LYS A 259 13.61 9.10 -23.52
C LYS A 259 14.30 7.74 -23.50
N GLN A 260 15.07 7.50 -24.56
CA GLN A 260 16.06 6.43 -24.66
C GLN A 260 17.05 6.52 -23.50
#